data_AF-A0A968ZQ01-F1
#
_entry.id   AF-A0A968ZQ01-F1
#
_cell.length_a   1.000
_cell.length_b   1.000
_cell.length_c   1.000
_cell.angle_alpha   90.00
_cell.angle_beta   90.00
_cell.angle_gamma   90.00
#
_symmetry.space_group_name_H-M   'P 1'
#
loop_
_entity.id
_entity.type
_entity.pdbx_description
1 polymer ?
#
loop_
_entity_poly.entity_id
_entity_poly.type
_entity_poly.pdbx_seq_one_letter_code
_entity_poly.pdbx_strand_id
1 'polypeptide(L)'
;MTSYRTDKTSRIILAIFMAYMLAYAYARSEVFHAVERYIGGKGGFRQDYITKKDQAPGEGWEYKLFFPAIKLEETIRSLNNYF
;
A
#
# COMPACT_ATOMS: atom_id res chain seq x y z
N MET A 1 -2.90 32.96 -13.74
CA MET A 1 -3.71 32.75 -12.53
C MET A 1 -4.63 31.57 -12.79
N THR A 2 -4.19 30.36 -12.47
CA THR A 2 -4.96 29.12 -12.70
C THR A 2 -6.12 29.11 -11.70
N SER A 3 -7.33 29.31 -12.22
CA SER A 3 -8.56 29.22 -11.44
C SER A 3 -8.72 27.77 -10.97
N TYR A 4 -8.47 27.52 -9.68
CA TYR A 4 -8.86 26.29 -9.00
C TYR A 4 -10.38 26.28 -8.89
N ARG A 5 -11.06 26.03 -10.02
CA ARG A 5 -12.46 25.64 -9.99
C ARG A 5 -12.47 24.29 -9.28
N THR A 6 -12.72 24.30 -7.98
CA THR A 6 -12.97 23.10 -7.19
C THR A 6 -14.29 22.52 -7.69
N ASP A 7 -14.20 21.82 -8.80
CA ASP A 7 -15.31 21.24 -9.51
C ASP A 7 -15.93 20.16 -8.62
N LYS A 8 -17.25 19.96 -8.68
CA LYS A 8 -17.92 18.92 -7.86
C LYS A 8 -17.23 17.56 -8.04
N THR A 9 -16.73 17.32 -9.24
CA THR A 9 -15.91 16.19 -9.64
C THR A 9 -14.66 16.01 -8.76
N SER A 10 -13.91 17.07 -8.43
CA SER A 10 -12.69 16.93 -7.62
C SER A 10 -13.01 16.49 -6.19
N ARG A 11 -14.14 16.95 -5.63
CA ARG A 11 -14.62 16.51 -4.31
C ARG A 11 -15.05 15.05 -4.32
N ILE A 12 -15.73 14.60 -5.38
CA ILE A 12 -16.13 13.21 -5.54
C ILE A 12 -14.89 12.31 -5.66
N ILE A 13 -13.92 12.69 -6.49
CA ILE A 13 -12.66 11.94 -6.65
C ILE A 13 -11.93 11.85 -5.31
N LEU A 14 -11.84 12.95 -4.56
CA LEU A 14 -11.23 12.96 -3.24
C LEU A 14 -11.97 12.05 -2.27
N ALA A 15 -13.30 12.07 -2.26
CA ALA A 15 -14.11 11.19 -1.40
C ALA A 15 -13.90 9.71 -1.73
N ILE A 16 -13.88 9.34 -3.02
CA ILE A 16 -13.60 7.98 -3.47
C ILE A 16 -12.19 7.56 -3.07
N PHE A 17 -11.21 8.46 -3.23
CA PHE A 17 -9.82 8.20 -2.83
C PHE A 17 -9.71 7.99 -1.32
N MET A 18 -10.36 8.82 -0.50
CA MET A 18 -10.38 8.63 0.95
C MET A 18 -11.06 7.32 1.35
N ALA A 19 -12.18 6.98 0.74
CA ALA A 19 -12.86 5.70 0.98
C ALA A 19 -11.94 4.50 0.62
N TYR A 20 -11.22 4.59 -0.50
CA TYR A 20 -10.24 3.59 -0.90
C TYR A 20 -9.12 3.45 0.13
N MET A 21 -8.56 4.56 0.62
CA MET A 21 -7.49 4.53 1.63
C MET A 21 -7.97 3.98 2.97
N LEU A 22 -9.21 4.29 3.39
CA LEU A 22 -9.81 3.72 4.60
C LEU A 22 -10.05 2.21 4.47
N ALA A 23 -10.56 1.76 3.32
CA ALA A 23 -10.73 0.35 3.03
C ALA A 23 -9.39 -0.39 3.04
N TYR A 24 -8.35 0.23 2.49
CA TYR A 24 -6.99 -0.31 2.56
C TYR A 24 -6.48 -0.40 4.00
N ALA A 25 -6.66 0.65 4.82
CA ALA A 25 -6.23 0.66 6.21
C ALA A 25 -6.88 -0.48 7.02
N TYR A 26 -8.17 -0.73 6.80
CA TYR A 26 -8.86 -1.87 7.40
C TYR A 26 -8.33 -3.21 6.89
N ALA A 27 -8.17 -3.36 5.56
CA ALA A 27 -7.61 -4.58 4.99
C ALA A 27 -6.16 -4.81 5.49
N ARG A 28 -5.41 -3.75 5.74
CA ARG A 28 -4.04 -3.79 6.24
C ARG A 28 -3.93 -4.34 7.67
N SER A 29 -4.96 -4.16 8.52
CA SER A 29 -5.01 -4.75 9.86
C SER A 29 -5.54 -6.19 9.84
N GLU A 30 -6.60 -6.44 9.08
CA GLU A 30 -7.34 -7.70 9.13
C GLU A 30 -6.81 -8.76 8.16
N VAL A 31 -6.48 -8.37 6.93
CA VAL A 31 -6.23 -9.29 5.81
C VAL A 31 -4.75 -9.41 5.48
N PHE A 32 -4.00 -8.31 5.56
CA PHE A 32 -2.59 -8.29 5.18
C PHE A 32 -1.65 -8.30 6.39
N HIS A 33 -0.45 -8.84 6.20
CA HIS A 33 0.65 -8.75 7.15
C HIS A 33 1.94 -8.35 6.41
N ALA A 34 2.88 -7.74 7.15
CA ALA A 34 4.20 -7.42 6.62
C ALA A 34 5.13 -8.61 6.88
N VAL A 35 5.83 -9.05 5.85
CA VAL A 35 6.85 -10.10 5.90
C VAL A 35 8.20 -9.48 5.61
N GLU A 36 9.12 -9.65 6.55
CA GLU A 36 10.52 -9.27 6.35
C GLU A 36 11.19 -10.28 5.42
N ARG A 37 11.73 -9.81 4.30
CA ARG A 37 12.56 -10.63 3.43
C ARG A 37 13.92 -9.98 3.26
N TYR A 38 14.97 -10.76 3.49
CA TYR A 38 16.34 -10.32 3.25
C TYR A 38 16.81 -10.90 1.92
N ILE A 39 17.10 -10.04 0.94
CA ILE A 39 17.72 -10.50 -0.30
C ILE A 39 19.14 -10.96 0.04
N GLY A 40 19.41 -12.26 -0.04
CA GLY A 40 20.76 -12.82 0.16
C GLY A 40 21.12 -13.20 1.62
N GLY A 41 20.15 -13.25 2.54
CA GLY A 41 20.36 -13.69 3.94
C GLY A 41 20.50 -12.54 4.94
N LYS A 42 20.73 -12.87 6.22
CA LYS A 42 20.87 -11.90 7.33
C LYS A 42 22.12 -11.02 7.11
N GLY A 43 21.93 -9.89 6.40
CA GLY A 43 22.98 -8.96 6.00
C GLY A 43 22.72 -8.25 4.67
N GLY A 44 21.76 -8.73 3.85
CA GLY A 44 21.35 -8.05 2.62
C GLY A 44 20.24 -7.02 2.83
N PHE A 45 19.89 -6.30 1.75
CA PHE A 45 18.83 -5.29 1.79
C PHE A 45 17.51 -5.88 2.32
N ARG A 46 17.04 -5.29 3.43
CA ARG A 46 15.74 -5.61 4.02
C ARG A 46 14.65 -5.11 3.10
N GLN A 47 13.80 -6.02 2.64
CA GLN A 47 12.59 -5.71 1.90
C GLN A 47 11.38 -6.22 2.68
N ASP A 48 10.61 -5.28 3.17
CA ASP A 48 9.34 -5.57 3.84
C ASP A 48 8.26 -5.68 2.76
N TYR A 49 7.73 -6.88 2.56
CA TYR A 49 6.65 -7.15 1.62
C TYR A 49 5.31 -7.22 2.36
N ILE A 50 4.24 -6.77 1.73
CA ILE A 50 2.88 -6.93 2.28
C ILE A 50 2.21 -8.09 1.58
N THR A 51 1.76 -9.09 2.33
CA THR A 51 1.11 -10.29 1.79
C THR A 51 -0.20 -10.56 2.52
N LYS A 52 -1.14 -11.24 1.86
CA LYS A 52 -2.35 -11.72 2.52
C LYS A 52 -1.99 -12.81 3.52
N LYS A 53 -2.62 -12.80 4.70
CA LYS A 53 -2.50 -13.88 5.68
C LYS A 53 -2.79 -15.22 4.98
N ASP A 54 -1.93 -16.20 5.22
CA ASP A 54 -2.04 -17.57 4.67
C ASP A 54 -1.83 -17.72 3.15
N GLN A 55 -1.36 -16.68 2.44
CA GLN A 55 -1.09 -16.75 1.00
C GLN A 55 0.29 -16.21 0.61
N ALA A 56 0.78 -16.65 -0.54
CA ALA A 56 2.03 -16.16 -1.10
C ALA A 56 1.91 -14.67 -1.50
N PRO A 57 3.03 -13.92 -1.54
CA PRO A 57 3.03 -12.55 -2.03
C PRO A 57 2.46 -12.48 -3.44
N GLY A 58 1.52 -11.56 -3.70
CA GLY A 58 0.89 -11.43 -5.02
C GLY A 58 -0.41 -12.20 -5.21
N GLU A 59 -0.80 -13.04 -4.25
CA GLU A 59 -2.03 -13.84 -4.33
C GLU A 59 -3.22 -13.17 -3.64
N GLY A 60 -4.42 -13.58 -4.06
CA GLY A 60 -5.69 -13.04 -3.57
C GLY A 60 -6.19 -11.85 -4.39
N TRP A 61 -7.51 -11.75 -4.51
CA TRP A 61 -8.14 -10.64 -5.24
C TRP A 61 -8.00 -9.32 -4.47
N GLU A 62 -7.94 -9.38 -3.13
CA GLU A 62 -7.72 -8.23 -2.26
C GLU A 62 -6.36 -7.61 -2.54
N TYR A 63 -5.32 -8.43 -2.75
CA TYR A 63 -3.98 -7.94 -3.09
C TYR A 63 -4.00 -7.16 -4.41
N LYS A 64 -4.73 -7.65 -5.42
CA LYS A 64 -4.88 -6.97 -6.71
C LYS A 64 -5.64 -5.64 -6.57
N LEU A 65 -6.68 -5.60 -5.75
CA LEU A 65 -7.47 -4.39 -5.50
C LEU A 65 -6.63 -3.30 -4.82
N PHE A 66 -5.81 -3.69 -3.85
CA PHE A 66 -5.00 -2.78 -3.05
C PHE A 66 -3.56 -2.65 -3.53
N PHE A 67 -3.22 -3.22 -4.69
CA PHE A 67 -1.85 -3.24 -5.20
C PHE A 67 -1.17 -1.86 -5.24
N PRO A 68 -1.83 -0.78 -5.72
CA PRO A 68 -1.22 0.56 -5.70
C PRO A 68 -0.88 1.04 -4.29
N ALA A 69 -1.78 0.85 -3.31
CA ALA A 69 -1.56 1.25 -1.93
C ALA A 69 -0.46 0.41 -1.26
N ILE A 70 -0.47 -0.90 -1.51
CA ILE A 70 0.56 -1.84 -1.04
C ILE A 70 1.94 -1.41 -1.52
N LYS A 71 2.12 -1.16 -2.81
CA LYS A 71 3.42 -0.79 -3.38
C LYS A 71 3.92 0.56 -2.86
N LEU A 72 3.01 1.51 -2.63
CA LEU A 72 3.35 2.77 -2.02
C LEU A 72 3.82 2.59 -0.57
N GLU A 73 3.14 1.77 0.24
CA GLU A 73 3.57 1.46 1.61
C GLU A 73 4.92 0.75 1.65
N GLU A 74 5.13 -0.26 0.79
CA GLU A 74 6.42 -0.97 0.66
C GLU A 74 7.57 -0.02 0.29
N THR A 75 7.31 0.94 -0.61
CA THR A 75 8.30 1.94 -1.04
C THR A 75 8.66 2.89 0.09
N ILE A 76 7.66 3.39 0.84
CA ILE A 76 7.88 4.27 1.99
C ILE A 76 8.69 3.55 3.08
N ARG A 77 8.34 2.29 3.38
CA ARG A 77 9.07 1.46 4.34
C ARG A 77 10.51 1.23 3.90
N SER A 78 10.71 0.92 2.62
CA SER A 78 12.03 0.77 2.02
C SER A 78 12.86 2.03 2.24
N LEU A 79 12.35 3.21 1.85
CA LEU A 79 13.04 4.49 2.05
C LEU A 79 13.38 4.75 3.52
N ASN A 80 12.47 4.46 4.45
CA ASN A 80 12.70 4.65 5.88
C ASN A 80 13.77 3.70 6.46
N ASN A 81 14.06 2.57 5.81
CA ASN A 81 15.14 1.67 6.20
C ASN A 81 16.52 2.14 5.70
N TYR A 82 16.61 3.15 4.83
CA TYR A 82 17.86 3.73 4.32
C TYR A 82 18.35 4.96 5.11
N PHE A 83 17.51 5.56 5.95
CA PHE A 83 17.84 6.69 6.82
C PHE A 83 18.06 6.23 8.26
#